data_AF-A0A7C5VR55-F1
#
_entry.id   AF-A0A7C5VR55-F1
#
_cell.length_a   1.000
_cell.length_b   1.000
_cell.length_c   1.000
_cell.angle_alpha   90.00
_cell.angle_beta   90.00
_cell.angle_gamma   90.00
#
_symmetry.space_group_name_H-M   'P 1'
#
loop_
_entity.id
_entity.type
_entity.pdbx_description
1 polymer ?
#
loop_
_entity_poly.entity_id
_entity_poly.type
_entity_poly.pdbx_seq_one_letter_code
_entity_poly.pdbx_strand_id
1 'polypeptide(L)'
;MSSKDSGQNGGATFKGFSILFLLGFLVILIGMTLIIAATILLGGQGSSWGVGGVIFIGPFPIVFGAGPEVHWLVFIAIILAILSIVMLILMRRYALRNL
;
A
#
# COMPACT_ATOMS: atom_id res chain seq x y z
N MET A 1 -37.32 -43.50 -7.21
CA MET A 1 -37.19 -42.60 -6.03
C MET A 1 -36.04 -43.13 -5.20
N SER A 2 -35.15 -42.38 -4.58
CA SER A 2 -34.88 -40.96 -4.47
C SER A 2 -33.52 -40.86 -3.75
N SER A 3 -32.85 -39.74 -3.92
CA SER A 3 -31.81 -39.22 -3.05
C SER A 3 -30.44 -39.91 -3.09
N LYS A 4 -29.63 -39.44 -4.05
CA LYS A 4 -28.17 -39.49 -3.93
C LYS A 4 -27.68 -38.06 -3.75
N ASP A 5 -28.06 -37.47 -2.62
CA ASP A 5 -27.39 -36.33 -2.02
C ASP A 5 -26.86 -36.81 -0.67
N SER A 6 -25.55 -36.97 -0.57
CA SER A 6 -24.89 -37.10 0.71
C SER A 6 -23.43 -36.71 0.58
N GLY A 7 -23.19 -35.46 0.95
CA GLY A 7 -22.08 -35.17 1.85
C GLY A 7 -20.76 -34.82 1.17
N GLN A 8 -20.70 -33.63 0.58
CA GLN A 8 -19.43 -32.91 0.51
C GLN A 8 -19.33 -31.91 1.67
N ASN A 9 -19.36 -32.43 2.90
CA ASN A 9 -18.91 -31.70 4.08
C ASN A 9 -17.41 -31.92 4.24
N GLY A 10 -16.62 -31.14 3.51
CA GLY A 10 -15.16 -31.18 3.56
C GLY A 10 -14.58 -29.84 3.98
N GLY A 11 -14.62 -29.55 5.28
CA GLY A 11 -13.73 -28.60 5.98
C GLY A 11 -13.42 -27.28 5.27
N ALA A 12 -14.37 -26.35 5.24
CA ALA A 12 -14.10 -24.95 4.90
C ALA A 12 -13.43 -24.24 6.08
N THR A 13 -12.22 -24.68 6.44
CA THR A 13 -11.41 -24.12 7.51
C THR A 13 -10.13 -23.60 6.87
N PHE A 14 -10.03 -22.27 6.73
CA PHE A 14 -8.89 -21.48 6.22
C PHE A 14 -8.52 -21.46 4.71
N LYS A 15 -9.11 -22.27 3.82
CA LYS A 15 -8.85 -22.12 2.36
C LYS A 15 -9.48 -20.88 1.73
N GLY A 16 -10.65 -20.45 2.21
CA GLY A 16 -11.40 -19.32 1.65
C GLY A 16 -10.70 -17.98 1.79
N PHE A 17 -10.02 -17.76 2.92
CA PHE A 17 -9.32 -16.50 3.18
C PHE A 17 -8.09 -16.34 2.28
N SER A 18 -7.29 -17.39 2.12
CA SER A 18 -6.10 -17.36 1.27
C SER A 18 -6.45 -17.19 -0.22
N ILE A 19 -7.55 -17.79 -0.70
CA ILE A 19 -7.97 -17.62 -2.10
C ILE A 19 -8.52 -16.21 -2.37
N LEU A 20 -9.28 -15.62 -1.43
CA LEU A 20 -9.75 -14.25 -1.53
C LEU A 20 -8.60 -13.23 -1.49
N PHE A 21 -7.62 -13.46 -0.62
CA PHE A 21 -6.40 -12.66 -0.55
C PHE A 21 -5.61 -12.74 -1.87
N LEU A 22 -5.40 -13.95 -2.40
CA LEU A 22 -4.69 -14.14 -3.67
C LEU A 22 -5.43 -13.50 -4.85
N LEU A 23 -6.76 -13.62 -4.90
CA LEU A 23 -7.58 -13.02 -5.93
C LEU A 23 -7.53 -11.49 -5.87
N GLY A 24 -7.66 -10.91 -4.67
CA GLY A 24 -7.53 -9.47 -4.45
C GLY A 24 -6.15 -8.95 -4.81
N PHE A 25 -5.10 -9.67 -4.41
CA PHE A 25 -3.72 -9.34 -4.78
C PHE A 25 -3.53 -9.34 -6.30
N LEU A 26 -4.04 -10.35 -7.00
CA LEU A 26 -3.95 -10.45 -8.46
C LEU A 26 -4.66 -9.28 -9.16
N VAL A 27 -5.86 -8.91 -8.69
CA VAL A 27 -6.62 -7.77 -9.22
C VAL A 27 -5.86 -6.45 -9.03
N ILE A 28 -5.29 -6.22 -7.85
CA ILE A 28 -4.47 -5.03 -7.57
C ILE A 28 -3.23 -5.00 -8.49
N LEU A 29 -2.55 -6.14 -8.66
CA LEU A 29 -1.35 -6.24 -9.49
C LEU A 29 -1.66 -5.96 -10.96
N ILE A 30 -2.75 -6.53 -11.48
CA ILE A 30 -3.21 -6.28 -12.85
C ILE A 30 -3.56 -4.80 -13.02
N GLY A 31 -4.33 -4.21 -12.10
CA GLY A 31 -4.70 -2.80 -12.14
C GLY A 31 -3.47 -1.87 -12.13
N MET A 32 -2.52 -2.13 -11.23
CA MET A 32 -1.27 -1.37 -11.13
C MET A 32 -0.46 -1.45 -12.44
N THR A 33 -0.34 -2.65 -13.00
CA THR A 33 0.39 -2.88 -14.26
C THR A 33 -0.26 -2.15 -15.42
N LEU A 34 -1.59 -2.18 -15.53
CA LEU A 34 -2.33 -1.47 -16.56
C LEU A 34 -2.18 0.05 -16.44
N ILE A 35 -2.23 0.61 -15.23
CA ILE A 35 -2.02 2.05 -15.01
C ILE A 35 -0.60 2.43 -15.43
N ILE A 36 0.42 1.68 -15.00
CA ILE A 36 1.82 1.94 -15.38
C ILE A 36 1.99 1.83 -16.89
N ALA A 37 1.49 0.77 -17.52
CA ALA A 37 1.54 0.59 -18.97
C ALA A 37 0.84 1.74 -19.71
N ALA A 38 -0.35 2.14 -19.28
CA ALA A 38 -1.09 3.26 -19.86
C ALA A 38 -0.31 4.58 -19.72
N THR A 39 0.31 4.85 -18.56
CA THR A 39 1.13 6.05 -18.37
C THR A 39 2.37 6.07 -19.26
N ILE A 40 3.00 4.91 -19.49
CA ILE A 40 4.17 4.81 -20.39
C ILE A 40 3.76 4.94 -21.85
N LEU A 41 2.67 4.28 -22.26
CA LEU A 41 2.25 4.21 -23.66
C LEU A 41 1.50 5.46 -24.12
N LEU A 42 0.73 6.12 -23.23
CA LEU A 42 -0.06 7.31 -23.55
C LEU A 42 0.53 8.61 -22.99
N GLY A 43 1.45 8.54 -22.01
CA GLY A 43 2.11 9.71 -21.41
C GLY A 43 3.31 10.25 -22.20
N GLY A 44 3.41 9.92 -23.49
CA GLY A 44 4.47 10.39 -24.37
C GLY A 44 4.15 11.74 -25.01
N GLN A 45 4.93 12.77 -24.62
CA GLN A 45 5.07 14.12 -25.20
C GLN A 45 4.45 15.26 -24.37
N GLY A 46 5.05 15.61 -23.22
CA GLY A 46 4.81 16.92 -22.59
C GLY A 46 4.83 16.93 -21.07
N SER A 47 4.57 15.79 -20.42
CA SER A 47 4.63 15.68 -18.96
C SER A 47 6.06 15.38 -18.54
N SER A 48 6.77 16.39 -18.00
CA SER A 48 8.06 16.19 -17.36
C SER A 48 7.91 15.15 -16.25
N TRP A 49 8.47 13.97 -16.48
CA TRP A 49 8.38 12.82 -15.60
C TRP A 49 8.94 13.19 -14.23
N GLY A 50 8.07 13.17 -13.22
CA GLY A 50 8.46 13.39 -11.84
C GLY A 50 9.13 12.14 -11.29
N VAL A 51 10.45 12.18 -11.05
CA VAL A 51 11.14 11.11 -10.30
C VAL A 51 11.20 11.55 -8.86
N GLY A 52 10.65 10.77 -7.93
CA GLY A 52 10.72 11.05 -6.52
C GLY A 52 10.36 9.86 -5.64
N GLY A 53 10.73 9.96 -4.36
CA GLY A 53 10.55 8.91 -3.37
C GLY A 53 10.64 9.45 -1.95
N VAL A 54 10.27 8.60 -1.01
CA VAL A 54 10.34 8.85 0.44
C VAL A 54 11.21 7.78 1.07
N ILE A 55 12.27 8.17 1.77
CA ILE A 55 13.11 7.29 2.58
C ILE A 55 12.87 7.63 4.05
N PHE A 56 12.69 6.62 4.90
CA PHE A 56 12.61 6.83 6.35
C PHE A 56 13.99 6.59 6.99
N ILE A 57 14.55 7.62 7.64
CA ILE A 57 15.74 7.50 8.49
C ILE A 57 15.27 7.64 9.95
N GLY A 58 15.07 6.51 10.63
CA GLY A 58 14.36 6.51 11.90
C GLY A 58 12.93 7.05 11.74
N PRO A 59 12.40 7.85 12.69
CA PRO A 59 11.08 8.46 12.57
C PRO A 59 11.06 9.70 11.65
N PHE A 60 12.10 9.94 10.87
CA PHE A 60 12.19 11.13 10.01
C PHE A 60 12.02 10.72 8.54
N PRO A 61 10.89 11.06 7.91
CA PRO A 61 10.73 10.87 6.47
C PRO A 61 11.53 11.93 5.70
N ILE A 62 12.35 11.47 4.76
CA ILE A 62 13.11 12.29 3.83
C ILE A 62 12.51 12.11 2.44
N VAL A 63 12.04 13.20 1.86
CA VAL A 63 11.43 13.21 0.53
C VAL A 63 12.37 13.86 -0.46
N PHE A 64 12.60 13.18 -1.57
CA PHE A 64 13.39 13.65 -2.69
C PHE A 64 12.57 13.47 -3.95
N GLY A 65 12.64 14.44 -4.85
CA GLY A 65 12.05 14.30 -6.16
C GLY A 65 12.21 15.54 -6.99
N ALA A 66 12.14 15.37 -8.31
CA ALA A 66 12.24 16.42 -9.30
C ALA A 66 11.11 16.25 -10.31
N GLY A 67 10.31 17.29 -10.53
CA GLY A 67 9.19 17.32 -11.45
C GLY A 67 8.02 18.20 -10.96
N PRO A 68 6.99 18.43 -11.80
CA PRO A 68 5.85 19.29 -11.46
C PRO A 68 5.05 18.75 -10.26
N GLU A 69 5.03 17.41 -10.13
CA GLU A 69 4.25 16.70 -9.12
C GLU A 69 4.95 16.60 -7.75
N VAL A 70 6.12 17.23 -7.59
CA VAL A 70 6.85 17.25 -6.30
C VAL A 70 6.00 17.88 -5.19
N HIS A 71 5.09 18.80 -5.52
CA HIS A 71 4.16 19.40 -4.56
C HIS A 71 3.30 18.34 -3.83
N TRP A 72 2.86 17.30 -4.53
CA TRP A 72 2.12 16.19 -3.92
C TRP A 72 3.00 15.32 -3.02
N LEU A 73 4.24 15.05 -3.44
CA LEU A 73 5.20 14.31 -2.63
C LEU A 73 5.54 15.03 -1.32
N VAL A 74 5.70 16.36 -1.38
CA VAL A 74 5.94 17.20 -0.19
C VAL A 74 4.73 17.21 0.74
N PHE A 75 3.50 17.28 0.20
CA PHE A 75 2.30 17.20 1.02
C PHE A 75 2.19 15.86 1.77
N ILE A 76 2.45 14.75 1.08
CA ILE A 76 2.52 13.42 1.69
C ILE A 76 3.63 13.35 2.74
N ALA A 77 4.79 13.96 2.48
CA ALA A 77 5.91 14.05 3.42
C ALA A 77 5.50 14.65 4.76
N ILE A 78 4.77 15.77 4.71
CA ILE A 78 4.33 16.51 5.89
C ILE A 78 3.38 15.65 6.73
N ILE A 79 2.44 14.96 6.08
CA ILE A 79 1.54 14.02 6.75
C ILE A 79 2.33 12.90 7.43
N LEU A 80 3.29 12.30 6.71
CA LEU A 80 4.14 11.23 7.24
C LEU A 80 5.00 11.72 8.42
N ALA A 81 5.51 12.96 8.36
CA ALA A 81 6.32 13.54 9.43
C ALA A 81 5.50 13.72 10.71
N ILE A 82 4.29 14.27 10.58
CA ILE A 82 3.36 14.41 11.72
C ILE A 82 3.06 13.04 12.31
N LEU A 83 2.71 12.07 11.46
CA LEU A 83 2.39 10.71 11.90
C LEU A 83 3.55 10.07 12.66
N SER A 84 4.78 10.22 12.14
CA SER A 84 5.97 9.65 12.76
C SER A 84 6.30 10.31 14.10
N ILE A 85 6.15 11.64 14.22
CA ILE A 85 6.30 12.36 15.49
C ILE A 85 5.26 11.89 16.51
N VAL A 86 3.99 11.78 16.11
CA VAL A 86 2.92 11.28 16.99
C VAL A 86 3.24 9.88 17.48
N MET A 87 3.65 8.99 16.59
CA MET A 87 4.00 7.61 16.93
C MET A 87 5.21 7.55 17.88
N LEU A 88 6.23 8.39 17.65
CA LEU A 88 7.41 8.50 18.51
C LEU A 88 7.04 8.97 19.93
N ILE A 89 6.21 10.02 20.05
CA ILE A 89 5.73 10.51 21.35
C ILE A 89 4.92 9.45 22.06
N LEU A 90 4.05 8.75 21.32
CA LEU A 90 3.18 7.72 21.88
C LEU A 90 4.00 6.54 22.38
N MET A 91 4.96 6.06 21.59
CA MET A 91 5.88 4.98 21.96
C MET A 91 6.74 5.37 23.17
N ARG A 92 7.25 6.61 23.22
CA ARG A 92 7.99 7.11 24.39
C ARG A 92 7.11 7.15 25.64
N ARG A 93 5.85 7.58 25.53
CA ARG A 93 4.91 7.57 26.66
C ARG A 93 4.60 6.16 27.13
N TYR A 94 4.42 5.20 26.22
CA TYR A 94 4.18 3.81 26.61
C TYR A 94 5.42 3.18 27.28
N ALA A 95 6.61 3.42 26.74
CA ALA A 95 7.85 2.91 27.31
C ALA A 95 8.11 3.45 28.72
N LEU A 96 7.87 4.74 28.97
CA LEU A 96 8.07 5.37 30.29
C LEU A 96 6.96 5.06 31.30
N ARG A 97 5.78 4.60 30.87
CA ARG A 97 4.68 4.21 31.78
C ARG A 97 4.78 2.77 32.27
N ASN A 98 5.63 1.97 31.63
CA ASN A 98 5.82 0.54 31.92
C ASN A 98 7.19 0.25 32.57
N LEU A 99 7.91 1.29 33.00
CA LEU A 99 9.13 1.25 33.82
C LEU A 99 8.81 1.79 35.22
#